data_AF-A0A7W2SPB8-F1
#
_entry.id   AF-A0A7W2SPB8-F1
#
_cell.length_a   1.000
_cell.length_b   1.000
_cell.length_c   1.000
_cell.angle_alpha   90.00
_cell.angle_beta   90.00
_cell.angle_gamma   90.00
#
_symmetry.space_group_name_H-M   'P 1'
#
loop_
_entity.id
_entity.type
_entity.pdbx_description
1 polymer ?
#
loop_
_entity_poly.entity_id
_entity_poly.type
_entity_poly.pdbx_seq_one_letter_code
_entity_poly.pdbx_strand_id
1 'polypeptide(L)' 'MCNDFTDDANLNFEQDSYDKDLPKGKQASHNSEVRKRIDDLLAQKRLKALLDDIDNWDI' A
#
# COMPACT_ATOMS: atom_id res chain seq x y z
N MET A 1 25.76 -17.42 39.75
CA MET A 1 26.48 -16.59 38.77
C MET A 1 25.42 -15.84 37.98
N CYS A 2 25.19 -14.57 38.33
CA CYS A 2 24.33 -13.67 37.56
C CYS A 2 25.08 -13.28 36.29
N ASN A 3 24.55 -13.64 35.13
CA ASN A 3 24.92 -12.97 33.90
C ASN A 3 23.91 -11.84 33.71
N ASP A 4 24.39 -10.66 34.08
CA ASP A 4 23.75 -9.37 33.95
C ASP A 4 23.44 -9.09 32.47
N PHE A 5 22.18 -9.26 32.05
CA PHE A 5 21.71 -8.93 30.70
C PHE A 5 21.38 -7.43 30.57
N THR A 6 22.25 -6.57 31.08
CA THR A 6 22.13 -5.12 30.92
C THR A 6 23.44 -4.57 30.40
N ASP A 7 23.67 -4.70 29.09
CA ASP A 7 24.29 -3.60 28.37
C ASP A 7 24.02 -3.73 26.86
N ASP A 8 23.89 -2.59 26.20
CA ASP A 8 23.78 -2.44 24.75
C ASP A 8 22.50 -2.90 24.03
N ALA A 9 21.36 -2.36 24.46
CA ALA A 9 20.30 -2.03 23.50
C ALA A 9 19.66 -0.66 23.77
N ASN A 10 20.41 0.28 24.36
CA ASN A 10 20.09 1.69 24.18
C ASN A 10 20.64 2.14 22.82
N LEU A 11 20.19 1.46 21.77
CA LEU A 11 20.22 2.02 20.44
C LEU A 11 19.24 3.19 20.48
N ASN A 12 19.72 4.35 20.92
CA ASN A 12 19.14 5.65 20.57
C ASN A 12 19.33 5.86 19.06
N PHE A 13 18.89 4.90 18.24
CA PHE A 13 18.44 5.23 16.91
C PHE A 13 17.26 6.15 17.18
N GLU A 14 17.47 7.46 16.98
CA GLU A 14 16.37 8.32 16.61
C GLU A 14 15.64 7.58 15.50
N GLN A 15 14.52 6.94 15.85
CA GLN A 15 13.77 6.16 14.91
C GLN A 15 13.17 7.20 13.98
N ASP A 16 13.81 7.41 12.82
CA ASP A 16 13.42 8.40 11.84
C ASP A 16 11.92 8.26 11.58
N SER A 17 11.17 9.25 12.05
CA SER A 17 9.71 9.21 12.02
C SER A 17 9.24 9.71 10.66
N TYR A 18 8.96 8.77 9.76
CA TYR A 18 8.39 9.04 8.43
C TYR A 18 6.95 9.55 8.49
N ASP A 19 6.35 9.68 9.67
CA ASP A 19 5.01 10.27 9.84
C ASP A 19 4.95 11.72 9.32
N LYS A 20 6.09 12.40 9.22
CA LYS A 20 6.22 13.71 8.58
C LYS A 20 6.07 13.67 7.06
N ASP A 21 6.47 12.57 6.43
CA ASP A 21 6.47 12.41 4.97
C ASP A 21 5.13 11.87 4.45
N LEU A 22 4.29 11.34 5.35
CA LEU A 22 2.97 10.86 5.00
C LEU A 22 2.07 12.02 4.56
N PRO A 23 1.33 11.89 3.44
CA PRO A 23 0.34 12.87 3.04
C PRO A 23 -0.74 12.97 4.12
N LYS A 24 -1.03 14.19 4.60
CA LYS A 24 -2.08 14.44 5.61
C LYS A 24 -3.21 15.29 5.03
N GLY A 25 -4.39 15.23 5.67
CA GLY A 25 -5.53 16.08 5.35
C GLY A 25 -6.04 15.93 3.90
N LYS A 26 -6.19 17.05 3.19
CA LYS A 26 -6.78 17.08 1.83
C LYS A 26 -6.01 16.24 0.82
N GLN A 27 -4.68 16.21 0.92
CA GLN A 27 -3.83 15.43 0.01
C GLN A 27 -4.01 13.91 0.25
N ALA A 28 -4.18 13.48 1.49
CA ALA A 28 -4.48 12.09 1.81
C ALA A 28 -5.82 11.64 1.20
N SER A 29 -6.85 12.48 1.35
CA SER A 29 -8.19 12.23 0.79
C SER A 29 -8.15 12.15 -0.73
N HIS A 30 -7.50 13.13 -1.38
CA HIS A 30 -7.35 13.14 -2.84
C HIS A 30 -6.57 11.91 -3.34
N ASN A 31 -5.48 11.54 -2.66
CA ASN A 31 -4.71 10.35 -3.01
C ASN A 31 -5.55 9.07 -2.88
N SER A 32 -6.42 8.98 -1.88
CA SER A 32 -7.33 7.84 -1.71
C SER A 32 -8.36 7.77 -2.84
N GLU A 33 -8.91 8.91 -3.26
CA GLU A 33 -9.87 8.99 -4.37
C GLU A 33 -9.22 8.58 -5.69
N VAL A 34 -8.01 9.08 -5.96
CA VAL A 34 -7.24 8.72 -7.16
C VAL A 34 -6.93 7.22 -7.18
N ARG A 35 -6.50 6.64 -6.05
CA ARG A 35 -6.25 5.19 -5.94
C ARG A 35 -7.52 4.39 -6.23
N LYS A 36 -8.65 4.77 -5.64
CA LYS A 36 -9.94 4.11 -5.90
C LYS A 36 -10.28 4.13 -7.40
N ARG A 37 -10.13 5.28 -8.06
CA ARG A 37 -10.40 5.40 -9.50
C ARG A 37 -9.46 4.52 -10.34
N ILE A 38 -8.19 4.41 -9.96
CA ILE A 38 -7.23 3.53 -10.63
C ILE A 38 -7.65 2.07 -10.48
N ASP A 39 -8.04 1.66 -9.28
CA ASP A 39 -8.50 0.30 -9.00
C ASP A 39 -9.77 -0.03 -9.79
N ASP A 40 -10.72 0.89 -9.87
CA ASP A 40 -11.94 0.76 -10.66
C ASP A 40 -11.62 0.55 -12.16
N LEU A 41 -10.69 1.35 -12.71
CA LEU A 41 -10.26 1.22 -14.11
C LEU A 41 -9.52 -0.10 -14.37
N LEU A 42 -8.69 -0.55 -13.43
CA LEU A 42 -8.01 -1.85 -13.54
C LEU A 42 -9.00 -3.01 -13.47
N ALA A 43 -10.00 -2.92 -12.59
CA ALA A 43 -11.07 -3.90 -12.49
C ALA A 43 -11.89 -3.96 -13.78
N GLN A 44 -12.26 -2.81 -14.35
CA GLN A 44 -12.94 -2.74 -15.65
C GLN A 44 -12.12 -3.36 -16.77
N LYS A 45 -10.80 -3.11 -16.82
CA LYS A 45 -9.92 -3.71 -17.82
C LYS A 45 -9.86 -5.23 -17.68
N ARG A 46 -9.75 -5.75 -16.45
CA ARG A 46 -9.76 -7.20 -16.17
C ARG A 46 -11.09 -7.83 -16.56
N LEU A 47 -12.20 -7.19 -16.21
CA LEU A 47 -13.54 -7.66 -16.57
C LEU A 47 -13.72 -7.67 -18.09
N LYS A 48 -13.28 -6.62 -18.78
CA LYS A 48 -13.32 -6.56 -20.24
C LYS A 48 -12.50 -7.69 -20.85
N ALA A 49 -11.28 -7.93 -20.38
CA ALA A 49 -10.46 -9.03 -20.88
C ALA A 49 -11.15 -10.40 -20.72
N LEU A 50 -11.81 -10.65 -19.58
CA LEU A 50 -12.58 -11.87 -19.37
C LEU A 50 -13.77 -11.98 -20.33
N LEU A 51 -14.46 -10.88 -20.62
CA LEU A 51 -15.59 -10.86 -21.56
C LEU A 51 -15.12 -11.05 -23.01
N ASP A 52 -14.03 -10.38 -23.39
CA ASP A 52 -13.39 -10.54 -24.70
C ASP A 52 -12.90 -12.01 -24.89
N ASP A 53 -12.45 -12.67 -23.82
CA ASP A 53 -12.08 -14.11 -23.84
C ASP A 53 -13.31 -15.04 -23.92
N ILE A 54 -14.48 -14.61 -23.42
CA ILE A 54 -15.75 -15.35 -23.51
C ILE A 54 -16.37 -15.24 -24.91
N ASP A 55 -16.21 -14.11 -25.59
CA ASP A 55 -16.67 -13.93 -26.98
C ASP A 55 -15.89 -14.81 -27.98
N ASN A 56 -14.78 -15.42 -27.55
CA ASN A 56 -14.05 -16.45 -28.29
C ASN A 56 -14.56 -17.89 -28.04
N TRP A 57 -15.66 -18.07 -27.31
CA TRP A 57 -16.30 -19.38 -27.06
C TRP A 57 -17.34 -19.77 -28.13
N ASP A 58 -17.31 -19.17 -29.32
CA ASP A 58 -18.05 -19.64 -30.50
C ASP A 58 -17.27 -20.75 -31.25
N ILE A 59 -17.08 -21.90 -30.59
CA ILE A 59 -16.85 -23.24 -31.19
C ILE A 59 -17.76 -24.25 -30.49
#